data_AF-A0AAU2EVC2-F1
#
_entry.id   AF-A0AAU2EVC2-F1
#
_cell.length_a   1.000
_cell.length_b   1.000
_cell.length_c   1.000
_cell.angle_alpha   90.00
_cell.angle_beta   90.00
_cell.angle_gamma   90.00
#
_symmetry.space_group_name_H-M   'P 1'
#
loop_
_entity.id
_entity.type
_entity.pdbx_description
1 polymer ?
#
loop_
_entity_poly.entity_id
_entity_poly.type
_entity_poly.pdbx_seq_one_letter_code
_entity_poly.pdbx_strand_id
1 'polypeptide(L)'
;MIEIAREYRVALPAWIDDELADVPGVVPDRDDRMRLVHRLADRNWREGNGGPFAALVAEQDTGRIVSVGVNVVLASGVSSAHAEVVALGLAQTALGGWDLGGDGLAAHELVVNWRPCVQCYGATLWSGVRGLVVAGEGPELEEITTFDEGPLGADWAEQFEARGIKVVQDVLREEALAVFRNYRDAVDADGVVVYNARGGAE
;
A
#
# COMPACT_ATOMS: atom_id res chain seq x y z
N MET A 1 8.26 13.48 36.87
CA MET A 1 8.89 13.00 35.62
C MET A 1 7.81 12.99 34.56
N ILE A 2 8.12 13.42 33.34
CA ILE A 2 7.16 13.34 32.22
C ILE A 2 7.09 11.87 31.80
N GLU A 3 5.89 11.31 31.73
CA GLU A 3 5.63 9.97 31.21
C GLU A 3 5.37 10.08 29.70
N ILE A 4 6.14 9.35 28.90
CA ILE A 4 6.05 9.37 27.44
C ILE A 4 6.07 7.95 26.90
N ALA A 5 5.35 7.71 25.80
CA ALA A 5 5.44 6.47 25.05
C ALA A 5 6.87 6.28 24.50
N ARG A 6 7.33 5.02 24.46
CA ARG A 6 8.68 4.65 24.01
C ARG A 6 8.70 3.80 22.75
N GLU A 7 7.57 3.20 22.44
CA GLU A 7 7.39 2.33 21.28
C GLU A 7 5.94 2.43 20.79
N TYR A 8 5.76 2.10 19.52
CA TYR A 8 4.48 1.77 18.92
C TYR A 8 4.71 0.56 18.00
N ARG A 9 3.66 -0.20 17.74
CA ARG A 9 3.75 -1.39 16.88
C ARG A 9 2.64 -1.35 15.85
N VAL A 10 3.02 -1.61 14.61
CA VAL A 10 2.10 -1.89 13.51
C VAL A 10 2.32 -3.34 13.10
N ALA A 11 1.24 -4.09 12.95
CA ALA A 11 1.26 -5.50 12.57
C ALA A 11 0.16 -5.77 11.54
N LEU A 12 0.39 -6.78 10.70
CA LEU A 12 -0.63 -7.27 9.80
C LEU A 12 -1.74 -8.00 10.58
N PRO A 13 -3.00 -7.89 10.15
CA PRO A 13 -4.09 -8.69 10.70
C PRO A 13 -3.87 -10.19 10.45
N ALA A 14 -4.40 -11.04 11.32
CA ALA A 14 -4.23 -12.50 11.23
C ALA A 14 -4.83 -13.10 9.94
N TRP A 15 -5.86 -12.48 9.38
CA TRP A 15 -6.52 -12.96 8.16
C TRP A 15 -5.61 -12.94 6.91
N ILE A 16 -4.48 -12.21 6.97
CA ILE A 16 -3.49 -12.21 5.89
C ILE A 16 -2.95 -13.62 5.64
N ASP A 17 -2.78 -14.43 6.68
CA ASP A 17 -2.29 -15.80 6.53
C ASP A 17 -3.26 -16.64 5.68
N ASP A 18 -4.57 -16.47 5.88
CA ASP A 18 -5.60 -17.14 5.09
C ASP A 18 -5.59 -16.66 3.64
N GLU A 19 -5.43 -15.35 3.40
CA GLU A 19 -5.43 -14.77 2.06
C GLU A 19 -4.18 -15.18 1.25
N LEU A 20 -3.07 -15.48 1.94
CA LEU A 20 -1.81 -15.89 1.32
C LEU A 20 -1.61 -17.41 1.26
N ALA A 21 -2.50 -18.21 1.85
CA ALA A 21 -2.32 -19.66 2.00
C ALA A 21 -2.02 -20.39 0.67
N ASP A 22 -2.69 -19.98 -0.41
CA ASP A 22 -2.55 -20.58 -1.74
C ASP A 22 -1.72 -19.71 -2.71
N VAL A 23 -1.12 -18.62 -2.22
CA VAL A 23 -0.30 -17.73 -3.04
C VAL A 23 1.12 -18.30 -3.13
N PRO A 24 1.65 -18.59 -4.32
CA PRO A 24 3.03 -19.02 -4.44
C PRO A 24 3.97 -17.89 -4.01
N GLY A 25 5.07 -18.22 -3.32
CA GLY A 25 6.05 -17.21 -2.89
C GLY A 25 6.74 -16.46 -4.04
N VAL A 26 6.57 -16.92 -5.28
CA VAL A 26 7.04 -16.27 -6.51
C VAL A 26 5.85 -16.11 -7.45
N VAL A 27 5.52 -14.87 -7.79
CA VAL A 27 4.48 -14.49 -8.74
C VAL A 27 5.13 -13.64 -9.84
N PRO A 28 5.64 -14.24 -10.93
CA PRO A 28 6.41 -13.51 -11.94
C PRO A 28 5.57 -12.47 -12.70
N ASP A 29 4.31 -12.82 -12.97
CA ASP A 29 3.40 -11.94 -13.70
C ASP A 29 3.02 -10.72 -12.86
N ARG A 30 3.11 -9.54 -13.48
CA ARG A 30 2.81 -8.28 -12.79
C ARG A 30 1.31 -8.12 -12.54
N ASP A 31 0.47 -8.54 -13.49
CA ASP A 31 -0.96 -8.42 -13.35
C ASP A 31 -1.45 -9.32 -12.21
N ASP A 32 -0.92 -10.54 -12.08
CA ASP A 32 -1.25 -11.43 -10.96
C ASP A 32 -0.83 -10.88 -9.60
N ARG A 33 0.32 -10.20 -9.52
CA ARG A 33 0.72 -9.47 -8.31
C ARG A 33 -0.25 -8.32 -8.02
N MET A 34 -0.66 -7.56 -9.03
CA MET A 34 -1.64 -6.50 -8.85
C MET A 34 -3.02 -7.04 -8.43
N ARG A 35 -3.47 -8.18 -8.98
CA ARG A 35 -4.70 -8.86 -8.55
C ARG A 35 -4.63 -9.27 -7.09
N LEU A 36 -3.48 -9.77 -6.63
CA LEU A 36 -3.28 -10.07 -5.21
C LEU A 36 -3.41 -8.81 -4.35
N VAL A 37 -2.80 -7.69 -4.77
CA VAL A 37 -2.95 -6.41 -4.09
C VAL A 37 -4.43 -6.00 -4.03
N HIS A 38 -5.18 -6.09 -5.12
CA HIS A 38 -6.61 -5.76 -5.14
C HIS A 38 -7.44 -6.64 -4.20
N ARG A 39 -7.17 -7.94 -4.15
CA ARG A 39 -7.85 -8.86 -3.19
C ARG A 39 -7.57 -8.49 -1.74
N LEU A 40 -6.31 -8.22 -1.41
CA LEU A 40 -5.91 -7.77 -0.08
C LEU A 40 -6.60 -6.46 0.29
N ALA A 41 -6.68 -5.51 -0.65
CA ALA A 41 -7.31 -4.22 -0.43
C ALA A 41 -8.83 -4.35 -0.19
N ASP A 42 -9.51 -5.18 -0.98
CA ASP A 42 -10.95 -5.45 -0.84
C ASP A 42 -11.27 -6.17 0.48
N ARG A 43 -10.47 -7.18 0.87
CA ARG A 43 -10.67 -7.85 2.15
C ARG A 43 -10.38 -6.94 3.34
N ASN A 44 -9.36 -6.09 3.26
CA ASN A 44 -8.92 -5.25 4.37
C ASN A 44 -10.02 -4.37 4.97
N TRP A 45 -10.79 -3.69 4.10
CA TRP A 45 -11.89 -2.83 4.56
C TRP A 45 -13.08 -3.64 5.06
N ARG A 46 -13.35 -4.82 4.49
CA ARG A 46 -14.41 -5.74 4.97
C ARG A 46 -14.14 -6.27 6.37
N GLU A 47 -12.86 -6.44 6.69
CA GLU A 47 -12.37 -6.86 8.01
C GLU A 47 -12.23 -5.67 8.99
N GLY A 48 -12.60 -4.44 8.57
CA GLY A 48 -12.65 -3.26 9.42
C GLY A 48 -11.29 -2.68 9.83
N ASN A 49 -10.20 -3.04 9.16
CA ASN A 49 -8.84 -2.64 9.57
C ASN A 49 -8.46 -1.22 9.12
N GLY A 50 -9.07 -0.72 8.05
CA GLY A 50 -8.76 0.56 7.44
C GLY A 50 -9.37 0.68 6.04
N GLY A 51 -8.87 1.66 5.27
CA GLY A 51 -9.34 1.91 3.91
C GLY A 51 -9.02 0.78 2.92
N PRO A 52 -9.58 0.84 1.70
CA PRO A 52 -9.45 -0.18 0.65
C PRO A 52 -8.09 -0.13 -0.05
N PHE A 53 -6.99 -0.14 0.70
CA PHE A 53 -5.63 0.01 0.17
C PHE A 53 -4.73 -1.14 0.60
N ALA A 54 -3.94 -1.62 -0.36
CA ALA A 54 -2.94 -2.65 -0.15
C ALA A 54 -1.71 -2.38 -1.02
N ALA A 55 -0.60 -3.00 -0.65
CA ALA A 55 0.64 -3.00 -1.41
C ALA A 55 1.41 -4.29 -1.18
N LEU A 56 2.37 -4.59 -2.05
CA LEU A 56 3.37 -5.63 -1.82
C LEU A 56 4.74 -5.20 -2.31
N VAL A 57 5.79 -5.78 -1.72
CA VAL A 57 7.17 -5.65 -2.20
C VAL A 57 7.58 -6.99 -2.80
N ALA A 58 8.07 -6.95 -4.04
CA ALA A 58 8.57 -8.13 -4.74
C ALA A 58 9.93 -7.87 -5.38
N GLU A 59 10.71 -8.93 -5.62
CA GLU A 59 11.88 -8.86 -6.48
C GLU A 59 11.45 -8.61 -7.94
N GLN A 60 12.12 -7.67 -8.61
CA GLN A 60 11.78 -7.25 -9.98
C GLN A 60 11.99 -8.39 -11.00
N ASP A 61 13.08 -9.14 -10.86
CA ASP A 61 13.48 -10.13 -11.87
C ASP A 61 12.72 -11.46 -11.73
N THR A 62 12.36 -11.83 -10.50
CA THR A 62 11.77 -13.14 -10.20
C THR A 62 10.27 -13.05 -9.91
N GLY A 63 9.80 -11.93 -9.37
CA GLY A 63 8.47 -11.82 -8.78
C GLY A 63 8.35 -12.48 -7.40
N ARG A 64 9.47 -12.82 -6.74
CA ARG A 64 9.45 -13.31 -5.34
C ARG A 64 8.85 -12.24 -4.43
N ILE A 65 7.75 -12.58 -3.76
CA ILE A 65 7.12 -11.68 -2.79
C ILE A 65 7.98 -11.67 -1.53
N VAL A 66 8.36 -10.46 -1.10
CA VAL A 66 9.13 -10.22 0.13
C VAL A 66 8.20 -9.88 1.29
N SER A 67 7.17 -9.07 1.02
CA SER A 67 6.16 -8.70 2.01
C SER A 67 4.89 -8.20 1.34
N VAL A 68 3.80 -8.16 2.12
CA VAL A 68 2.56 -7.47 1.78
C VAL A 68 2.25 -6.42 2.85
N GLY A 69 1.41 -5.45 2.52
CA GLY A 69 0.94 -4.42 3.43
C GLY A 69 -0.51 -4.05 3.10
N VAL A 70 -1.28 -3.74 4.13
CA VAL A 70 -2.64 -3.23 4.02
C VAL A 70 -2.80 -2.00 4.91
N ASN A 71 -3.75 -1.13 4.60
CA ASN A 71 -4.03 0.02 5.45
C ASN A 71 -4.59 -0.45 6.80
N VAL A 72 -3.84 -0.25 7.88
CA VAL A 72 -4.23 -0.65 9.24
C VAL A 72 -4.36 0.57 10.16
N VAL A 73 -4.67 1.75 9.60
CA VAL A 73 -4.77 2.99 10.39
C VAL A 73 -5.81 2.87 11.50
N LEU A 74 -6.99 2.32 11.20
CA LEU A 74 -8.05 2.14 12.19
C LEU A 74 -7.67 1.07 13.22
N ALA A 75 -7.16 -0.08 12.77
CA ALA A 75 -6.80 -1.18 13.66
C ALA A 75 -5.60 -0.87 14.58
N SER A 76 -4.66 -0.03 14.13
CA SER A 76 -3.44 0.30 14.89
C SER A 76 -3.53 1.61 15.67
N GLY A 77 -4.44 2.51 15.30
CA GLY A 77 -4.47 3.88 15.82
C GLY A 77 -3.29 4.75 15.37
N VAL A 78 -2.53 4.32 14.36
CA VAL A 78 -1.34 5.01 13.84
C VAL A 78 -1.63 5.54 12.44
N SER A 79 -1.70 6.87 12.29
CA SER A 79 -2.07 7.52 11.03
C SER A 79 -1.12 7.22 9.87
N SER A 80 0.15 6.90 10.16
CA SER A 80 1.14 6.56 9.12
C SER A 80 1.07 5.11 8.65
N ALA A 81 0.21 4.27 9.24
CA ALA A 81 0.10 2.84 8.93
C ALA A 81 -0.68 2.56 7.62
N HIS A 82 -0.31 3.28 6.56
CA HIS A 82 -0.78 3.06 5.19
C HIS A 82 -0.16 1.81 4.59
N ALA A 83 -0.82 1.24 3.58
CA ALA A 83 -0.42 -0.03 2.98
C ALA A 83 1.03 -0.04 2.49
N GLU A 84 1.47 1.02 1.82
CA GLU A 84 2.81 1.17 1.28
C GLU A 84 3.86 1.24 2.39
N VAL A 85 3.60 2.04 3.44
CA VAL A 85 4.50 2.18 4.59
C VAL A 85 4.63 0.84 5.31
N VAL A 86 3.53 0.12 5.49
CA VAL A 86 3.50 -1.21 6.11
C VAL A 86 4.27 -2.22 5.27
N ALA A 87 4.01 -2.29 3.96
CA ALA A 87 4.71 -3.21 3.06
C ALA A 87 6.22 -2.94 3.05
N LEU A 88 6.64 -1.68 2.88
CA LEU A 88 8.06 -1.31 2.86
C LEU A 88 8.75 -1.63 4.20
N GLY A 89 8.13 -1.30 5.33
CA GLY A 89 8.68 -1.59 6.66
C GLY A 89 8.79 -3.08 6.96
N LEU A 90 7.82 -3.88 6.49
CA LEU A 90 7.87 -5.34 6.62
C LEU A 90 8.91 -5.97 5.70
N ALA A 91 9.09 -5.46 4.48
CA ALA A 91 10.18 -5.89 3.60
C ALA A 91 11.56 -5.61 4.23
N GLN A 92 11.74 -4.40 4.77
CA GLN A 92 12.97 -4.01 5.47
C GLN A 92 13.23 -4.91 6.69
N THR A 93 12.18 -5.26 7.44
CA THR A 93 12.27 -6.21 8.55
C THR A 93 12.66 -7.61 8.08
N ALA A 94 12.03 -8.11 7.01
CA ALA A 94 12.28 -9.44 6.45
C ALA A 94 13.71 -9.60 5.90
N LEU A 95 14.26 -8.53 5.32
CA LEU A 95 15.61 -8.49 4.75
C LEU A 95 16.68 -8.01 5.74
N GLY A 96 16.28 -7.56 6.93
CA GLY A 96 17.20 -7.15 8.00
C GLY A 96 17.92 -5.83 7.73
N GLY A 97 17.33 -4.90 6.95
CA GLY A 97 17.97 -3.65 6.57
C GLY A 97 16.98 -2.58 6.12
N TRP A 98 17.37 -1.31 6.25
CA TRP A 98 16.53 -0.16 5.90
C TRP A 98 16.58 0.19 4.40
N ASP A 99 17.65 -0.18 3.69
CA ASP A 99 17.81 0.08 2.25
C ASP A 99 17.45 -1.17 1.45
N LEU A 100 16.27 -1.18 0.82
CA LEU A 100 15.83 -2.27 -0.06
C LEU A 100 16.62 -2.33 -1.37
N GLY A 101 17.49 -1.36 -1.65
CA GLY A 101 18.38 -1.34 -2.81
C GLY A 101 19.85 -1.48 -2.44
N GLY A 102 20.14 -1.91 -1.22
CA GLY A 102 21.49 -2.09 -0.70
C GLY A 102 22.29 -3.18 -1.43
N ASP A 103 23.62 -3.10 -1.33
CA ASP A 103 24.53 -4.03 -1.99
C ASP A 103 24.25 -5.49 -1.65
N GLY A 104 24.18 -6.34 -2.69
CA GLY A 104 23.94 -7.77 -2.54
C GLY A 104 22.46 -8.17 -2.42
N LEU A 105 21.53 -7.20 -2.45
CA LEU A 105 20.11 -7.46 -2.57
C LEU A 105 19.66 -7.49 -4.03
N ALA A 106 18.61 -8.25 -4.32
CA ALA A 106 17.89 -8.14 -5.58
C ALA A 106 17.26 -6.75 -5.71
N ALA A 107 17.01 -6.29 -6.95
CA ALA A 107 16.21 -5.10 -7.15
C ALA A 107 14.76 -5.37 -6.75
N HIS A 108 14.17 -4.49 -5.94
CA HIS A 108 12.79 -4.62 -5.47
C HIS A 108 11.86 -3.60 -6.14
N GLU A 109 10.60 -3.98 -6.33
CA GLU A 109 9.51 -3.09 -6.71
C GLU A 109 8.40 -3.09 -5.65
N LEU A 110 7.81 -1.91 -5.45
CA LEU A 110 6.56 -1.73 -4.72
C LEU A 110 5.40 -1.80 -5.70
N VAL A 111 4.42 -2.67 -5.45
CA VAL A 111 3.17 -2.77 -6.23
C VAL A 111 2.03 -2.30 -5.35
N VAL A 112 1.22 -1.33 -5.81
CA VAL A 112 0.18 -0.66 -5.01
C VAL A 112 -1.09 -0.45 -5.84
N ASN A 113 -2.27 -0.60 -5.20
CA ASN A 113 -3.55 -0.50 -5.91
C ASN A 113 -3.98 0.93 -6.28
N TRP A 114 -3.21 1.95 -5.91
CA TRP A 114 -3.35 3.32 -6.41
C TRP A 114 -2.07 4.11 -6.22
N ARG A 115 -1.92 5.23 -6.91
CA ARG A 115 -0.78 6.15 -6.74
C ARG A 115 -0.56 6.46 -5.25
N PRO A 116 0.69 6.38 -4.74
CA PRO A 116 0.96 6.71 -3.35
C PRO A 116 0.59 8.15 -2.98
N CYS A 117 -0.08 8.35 -1.84
CA CYS A 117 -0.33 9.68 -1.28
C CYS A 117 0.97 10.39 -0.89
N VAL A 118 0.94 11.68 -0.55
CA VAL A 118 2.16 12.47 -0.25
C VAL A 118 3.07 11.86 0.83
N GLN A 119 2.49 11.17 1.83
CA GLN A 119 3.24 10.43 2.84
C GLN A 119 3.95 9.21 2.24
N CYS A 120 3.19 8.36 1.55
CA CYS A 120 3.67 7.12 0.97
C CYS A 120 4.64 7.36 -0.19
N TYR A 121 4.47 8.48 -0.90
CA TYR A 121 5.40 9.01 -1.88
C TYR A 121 6.80 9.21 -1.26
N GLY A 122 6.87 9.91 -0.13
CA GLY A 122 8.11 10.10 0.62
C GLY A 122 8.68 8.76 1.11
N ALA A 123 7.85 7.90 1.70
CA ALA A 123 8.28 6.59 2.18
C ALA A 123 8.88 5.73 1.05
N THR A 124 8.26 5.74 -0.13
CA THR A 124 8.72 5.00 -1.31
C THR A 124 10.09 5.52 -1.78
N LEU A 125 10.27 6.85 -1.88
CA LEU A 125 11.55 7.47 -2.25
C LEU A 125 12.71 7.06 -1.33
N TRP A 126 12.45 6.94 -0.03
CA TRP A 126 13.47 6.63 0.97
C TRP A 126 13.70 5.13 1.20
N SER A 127 12.85 4.27 0.64
CA SER A 127 12.86 2.84 0.95
C SER A 127 13.98 2.04 0.29
N GLY A 128 14.55 2.56 -0.81
CA GLY A 128 15.53 1.84 -1.61
C GLY A 128 14.94 0.95 -2.71
N VAL A 129 13.61 0.89 -2.90
CA VAL A 129 13.05 0.22 -4.08
C VAL A 129 13.59 0.81 -5.38
N ARG A 130 13.59 0.03 -6.46
CA ARG A 130 14.00 0.46 -7.81
C ARG A 130 12.82 0.48 -8.79
N GLY A 131 11.62 0.14 -8.33
CA GLY A 131 10.41 0.17 -9.12
C GLY A 131 9.18 0.48 -8.29
N LEU A 132 8.23 1.13 -8.94
CA LEU A 132 6.90 1.43 -8.43
C LEU A 132 5.89 1.02 -9.51
N VAL A 133 4.98 0.12 -9.17
CA VAL A 133 3.87 -0.30 -10.02
C VAL A 133 2.59 0.17 -9.39
N VAL A 134 1.84 1.04 -10.08
CA VAL A 134 0.55 1.56 -9.61
C VAL A 134 -0.57 1.06 -10.50
N ALA A 135 -1.71 0.74 -9.90
CA ALA A 135 -2.88 0.37 -10.69
C ALA A 135 -3.50 1.55 -11.42
N GLY A 136 -3.39 2.75 -10.86
CA GLY A 136 -3.92 3.97 -11.45
C GLY A 136 -3.56 5.18 -10.61
N GLU A 137 -3.90 6.33 -11.16
CA GLU A 137 -3.86 7.65 -10.52
C GLU A 137 -5.08 8.46 -10.96
N GLY A 138 -5.30 9.59 -10.30
CA GLY A 138 -6.30 10.57 -10.71
C GLY A 138 -7.32 10.89 -9.63
N PRO A 139 -8.21 11.86 -9.91
CA PRO A 139 -9.20 12.35 -8.94
C PRO A 139 -10.26 11.29 -8.61
N GLU A 140 -10.43 10.24 -9.43
CA GLU A 140 -11.46 9.23 -9.22
C GLU A 140 -11.35 8.54 -7.85
N LEU A 141 -10.14 8.34 -7.33
CA LEU A 141 -9.99 7.80 -5.98
C LEU A 141 -10.61 8.72 -4.94
N GLU A 142 -10.26 10.01 -4.95
CA GLU A 142 -10.76 10.97 -3.97
C GLU A 142 -12.27 11.18 -4.12
N GLU A 143 -12.77 11.23 -5.36
CA GLU A 143 -14.19 11.33 -5.68
C GLU A 143 -14.97 10.11 -5.16
N ILE A 144 -14.46 8.89 -5.37
CA ILE A 144 -15.13 7.67 -4.92
C ILE A 144 -15.01 7.50 -3.41
N THR A 145 -13.83 7.68 -2.84
CA THR A 145 -13.55 7.23 -1.46
C THR A 145 -13.54 8.34 -0.42
N THR A 146 -13.50 9.61 -0.84
CA THR A 146 -13.32 10.79 0.01
C THR A 146 -12.02 10.82 0.82
N PHE A 147 -11.06 9.94 0.53
CA PHE A 147 -9.69 10.07 1.03
C PHE A 147 -8.99 11.27 0.37
N ASP A 148 -8.02 11.87 1.07
CA ASP A 148 -7.17 12.94 0.55
C ASP A 148 -5.77 12.38 0.28
N GLU A 149 -5.32 12.48 -0.96
CA GLU A 149 -3.99 12.04 -1.40
C GLU A 149 -2.88 13.03 -1.02
N GLY A 150 -3.26 14.25 -0.63
CA GLY A 150 -2.37 15.33 -0.33
C GLY A 150 -1.81 16.02 -1.58
N PRO A 151 -1.01 17.08 -1.38
CA PRO A 151 -0.61 17.99 -2.44
C PRO A 151 0.59 17.47 -3.25
N LEU A 152 0.37 16.42 -4.04
CA LEU A 152 1.37 15.90 -4.98
C LEU A 152 1.45 16.75 -6.25
N GLY A 153 2.67 16.96 -6.74
CA GLY A 153 2.91 17.63 -8.01
C GLY A 153 2.46 16.77 -9.20
N ALA A 154 2.14 17.42 -10.32
CA ALA A 154 1.81 16.73 -11.56
C ALA A 154 2.99 15.89 -12.11
N ASP A 155 4.22 16.19 -11.66
CA ASP A 155 5.46 15.52 -12.05
C ASP A 155 5.85 14.37 -11.10
N TRP A 156 4.91 13.84 -10.30
CA TRP A 156 5.22 12.86 -9.25
C TRP A 156 5.95 11.62 -9.78
N ALA A 157 5.56 11.12 -10.96
CA ALA A 157 6.15 9.93 -11.57
C ALA A 157 7.55 10.23 -12.10
N GLU A 158 7.73 11.38 -12.75
CA GLU A 158 9.02 11.85 -13.26
C GLU A 158 10.04 12.04 -12.13
N GLN A 159 9.59 12.47 -10.95
CA GLN A 159 10.46 12.61 -9.79
C GLN A 159 10.95 11.25 -9.24
N PHE A 160 10.18 10.17 -9.38
CA PHE A 160 10.67 8.81 -9.11
C PHE A 160 11.70 8.37 -10.17
N GLU A 161 11.38 8.53 -11.45
CA GLU A 161 12.25 8.15 -12.56
C GLU A 161 13.60 8.89 -12.52
N ALA A 162 13.59 10.18 -12.20
CA ALA A 162 14.80 11.00 -12.04
C ALA A 162 15.73 10.50 -10.91
N ARG A 163 15.22 9.66 -10.01
CA ARG A 163 15.96 9.03 -8.90
C ARG A 163 16.22 7.54 -9.15
N GLY A 164 15.99 7.06 -10.36
CA GLY A 164 16.24 5.67 -10.75
C GLY A 164 15.18 4.69 -10.23
N ILE A 165 13.99 5.17 -9.93
CA ILE A 165 12.84 4.33 -9.54
C ILE A 165 11.90 4.28 -10.73
N LYS A 166 11.86 3.14 -11.41
CA LYS A 166 11.02 2.95 -12.59
C LYS A 166 9.54 2.93 -12.20
N VAL A 167 8.71 3.72 -12.86
CA VAL A 167 7.27 3.80 -12.64
C VAL A 167 6.51 3.09 -13.75
N VAL A 168 5.64 2.16 -13.37
CA VAL A 168 4.68 1.51 -14.26
C VAL A 168 3.28 1.89 -13.80
N GLN A 169 2.45 2.37 -14.71
CA GLN A 169 1.12 2.91 -14.43
C GLN A 169 0.02 2.11 -15.13
N ASP A 170 -1.22 2.33 -14.69
CA ASP A 170 -2.45 1.77 -15.26
C ASP A 170 -2.52 0.23 -15.29
N VAL A 171 -1.88 -0.45 -14.33
CA VAL A 171 -1.93 -1.91 -14.22
C VAL A 171 -3.23 -2.34 -13.57
N LEU A 172 -4.16 -2.88 -14.37
CA LEU A 172 -5.48 -3.31 -13.89
C LEU A 172 -6.27 -2.18 -13.19
N ARG A 173 -6.21 -0.96 -13.75
CA ARG A 173 -6.90 0.24 -13.25
C ARG A 173 -8.38 0.01 -12.94
N GLU A 174 -9.10 -0.63 -13.86
CA GLU A 174 -10.53 -0.87 -13.70
C GLU A 174 -10.85 -1.82 -12.54
N GLU A 175 -9.98 -2.81 -12.28
CA GLU A 175 -10.13 -3.70 -11.12
C GLU A 175 -9.91 -2.93 -9.81
N ALA A 176 -8.95 -2.00 -9.77
CA ALA A 176 -8.73 -1.12 -8.61
C ALA A 176 -9.94 -0.23 -8.34
N LEU A 177 -10.46 0.42 -9.39
CA LEU A 177 -11.66 1.26 -9.31
C LEU A 177 -12.88 0.47 -8.83
N ALA A 178 -13.02 -0.80 -9.24
CA ALA A 178 -14.09 -1.67 -8.74
C ALA A 178 -13.98 -1.90 -7.22
N VAL A 179 -12.78 -2.10 -6.67
CA VAL A 179 -12.57 -2.21 -5.22
C VAL A 179 -13.00 -0.93 -4.50
N PHE A 180 -12.63 0.24 -5.01
CA PHE A 180 -13.04 1.52 -4.40
C PHE A 180 -14.55 1.75 -4.46
N ARG A 181 -15.20 1.38 -5.57
CA ARG A 181 -16.66 1.47 -5.70
C ARG A 181 -17.36 0.53 -4.71
N ASN A 182 -16.89 -0.71 -4.57
CA ASN A 182 -17.43 -1.65 -3.57
C ASN A 182 -17.32 -1.11 -2.15
N TYR A 183 -16.19 -0.48 -1.81
CA TYR A 183 -16.01 0.17 -0.52
C TYR A 183 -16.99 1.34 -0.33
N ARG A 184 -17.14 2.22 -1.34
CA ARG A 184 -18.12 3.32 -1.31
C ARG A 184 -19.55 2.80 -1.12
N ASP A 185 -19.96 1.79 -1.86
CA ASP A 185 -21.30 1.20 -1.74
C ASP A 185 -21.56 0.68 -0.31
N ALA A 186 -20.54 0.12 0.34
CA ALA A 186 -20.65 -0.35 1.72
C ALA A 186 -20.68 0.79 2.75
N VAL A 187 -19.94 1.87 2.52
CA VAL A 187 -19.98 3.09 3.33
C VAL A 187 -21.36 3.74 3.24
N ASP A 188 -21.92 3.88 2.05
CA ASP A 188 -23.23 4.51 1.83
C ASP A 188 -24.39 3.68 2.41
N ALA A 189 -24.16 2.38 2.64
CA ALA A 189 -25.07 1.48 3.33
C ALA A 189 -24.89 1.45 4.87
N ASP A 190 -24.14 2.40 5.46
CA ASP A 190 -23.75 2.47 6.88
C ASP A 190 -23.02 1.21 7.40
N GLY A 191 -22.38 0.45 6.50
CA GLY A 191 -21.73 -0.81 6.84
C GLY A 191 -20.25 -0.71 7.25
N VAL A 192 -19.61 0.45 7.07
CA VAL A 192 -18.16 0.63 7.22
C VAL A 192 -17.82 2.01 7.78
N VAL A 193 -16.86 2.07 8.72
CA VAL A 193 -16.33 3.33 9.27
C VAL A 193 -15.30 3.93 8.31
N VAL A 194 -15.48 5.19 7.91
CA VAL A 194 -14.52 5.94 7.09
C VAL A 194 -13.58 6.76 7.97
N TYR A 195 -12.29 6.48 7.91
CA TYR A 195 -11.28 7.32 8.56
C TYR A 195 -10.90 8.52 7.69
N ASN A 196 -11.11 9.74 8.18
CA ASN A 196 -10.50 10.94 7.62
C ASN A 196 -9.81 11.73 8.74
N ALA A 197 -8.49 11.87 8.65
CA ALA A 197 -7.66 12.51 9.68
C ALA A 197 -8.11 13.94 10.04
N ARG A 198 -8.84 14.63 9.14
CA ARG A 198 -9.38 15.97 9.38
C ARG A 198 -10.91 16.00 9.49
N GLY A 199 -11.59 14.89 9.22
CA GLY A 199 -13.05 14.77 9.33
C GLY A 199 -13.55 14.51 10.75
N GLY A 200 -12.65 14.14 11.67
CA GLY A 200 -13.02 13.59 12.97
C GLY A 200 -13.40 12.11 12.82
N ALA A 201 -12.97 11.29 13.76
CA ALA A 201 -13.54 9.96 13.92
C ALA A 201 -14.77 10.12 14.82
N GLU A 202 -15.97 9.90 14.27
CA GLU A 202 -17.15 9.58 15.08
C GLU A 202 -17.30 8.06 15.19
#